data_AF-A0A2V8STB6-F1
#
_entry.id   AF-A0A2V8STB6-F1
#
_cell.length_a   1.000
_cell.length_b   1.000
_cell.length_c   1.000
_cell.angle_alpha   90.00
_cell.angle_beta   90.00
_cell.angle_gamma   90.00
#
_symmetry.space_group_name_H-M   'P 1'
#
loop_
_entity.id
_entity.type
_entity.pdbx_description
1 polymer ?
#
loop_
_entity_poly.entity_id
_entity_poly.type
_entity_poly.pdbx_seq_one_letter_code
_entity_poly.pdbx_strand_id
1 'polypeptide(L)'
;MKKWLYRIGFVFLILFAVLLLVAAWSETDTATMSSYKNNPELPTIKPEWPGTPVDQKDRFMNDEFPFLPSSIDLLKWKFGNHPFKEAKENDTARLEVKDPSGFFASTADGILWLGHASFFIRINGVNILTDPIFGKPPVVQRFVEVPSPLEHIQKVDYVMLSHDHRDHMDEATLRDIAAKFPNATFLAGLRSDDVLGKWKTPTNPMQVSGWFQEFRLNDPRIKMYFVPVRHWSRRGLFDTNWRLWGGFVLQTEKTTIYFGGDSGYGRHYQEAAELFPIIDYFIVGIGAYEPRWFMEANHNNPADAVKGFLDSGARYLIPMHYGTFDLSDEPPSQPLRQLMEEAERNGITDKVRALAINGSIVIE
;
A
#
# COMPACT_ATOMS: atom_id res chain seq x y z
N MET A 1 32.63 10.77 37.85
CA MET A 1 32.42 10.36 36.45
C MET A 1 31.95 8.89 36.24
N LYS A 2 31.99 7.97 37.21
CA LYS A 2 31.66 6.54 36.95
C LYS A 2 30.18 6.12 37.12
N LYS A 3 29.39 6.72 38.02
CA LYS A 3 28.01 6.27 38.30
C LYS A 3 26.99 6.49 37.15
N TRP A 4 27.19 7.50 36.31
CA TRP A 4 26.31 7.78 35.18
C TRP A 4 26.50 6.78 34.03
N LEU A 5 27.75 6.37 33.77
CA LEU A 5 28.08 5.30 32.80
C LEU A 5 27.46 3.95 33.22
N TYR A 6 27.46 3.62 34.51
CA TYR A 6 26.77 2.41 35.00
C TYR A 6 25.24 2.50 34.83
N ARG A 7 24.64 3.67 35.05
CA ARG A 7 23.19 3.87 34.83
C ARG A 7 22.83 3.76 33.35
N ILE A 8 23.65 4.31 32.47
CA ILE A 8 23.47 4.17 31.02
C ILE A 8 23.61 2.69 30.63
N GLY A 9 24.69 2.03 31.04
CA GLY A 9 24.91 0.61 30.74
C GLY A 9 23.80 -0.29 31.25
N PHE A 10 23.26 -0.01 32.45
CA PHE A 10 22.13 -0.75 33.02
C PHE A 10 20.82 -0.52 32.25
N VAL A 11 20.52 0.73 31.84
CA VAL A 11 19.36 1.04 31.00
C VAL A 11 19.49 0.35 29.63
N PHE A 12 20.66 0.37 29.01
CA PHE A 12 20.92 -0.38 27.77
C PHE A 12 20.74 -1.88 27.95
N LEU A 13 21.20 -2.45 29.06
CA LEU A 13 21.05 -3.87 29.35
C LEU A 13 19.58 -4.27 29.53
N ILE A 14 18.78 -3.43 30.21
CA ILE A 14 17.34 -3.64 30.35
C ILE A 14 16.65 -3.54 28.99
N LEU A 15 16.93 -2.49 28.21
CA LEU A 15 16.35 -2.32 26.87
C LEU A 15 16.69 -3.50 25.96
N PHE A 16 17.93 -3.97 26.00
CA PHE A 16 18.38 -5.13 25.24
C PHE A 16 17.68 -6.42 25.70
N ALA A 17 17.54 -6.64 27.01
CA ALA A 17 16.81 -7.79 27.55
C ALA A 17 15.32 -7.75 27.16
N VAL A 18 14.68 -6.58 27.19
CA VAL A 18 13.29 -6.41 26.72
C VAL A 18 13.19 -6.74 25.23
N LEU A 19 14.14 -6.28 24.41
CA LEU A 19 14.18 -6.54 22.98
C LEU A 19 14.32 -8.04 22.67
N LEU A 20 15.19 -8.74 23.43
CA LEU A 20 15.34 -10.20 23.34
C LEU A 20 14.07 -10.95 23.76
N LEU A 21 13.38 -10.49 24.81
CA LEU A 21 12.12 -11.09 25.24
C LEU A 21 11.01 -10.88 24.20
N VAL A 22 10.93 -9.69 23.59
CA VAL A 22 9.98 -9.40 22.51
C VAL A 22 10.28 -10.26 21.28
N ALA A 23 11.54 -10.43 20.93
CA ALA A 23 11.95 -11.30 19.83
C ALA A 23 11.63 -12.77 20.13
N ALA A 24 11.96 -13.28 21.32
CA ALA A 24 11.63 -14.67 21.68
C ALA A 24 10.12 -14.94 21.69
N TRP A 25 9.32 -13.96 22.15
CA TRP A 25 7.88 -14.06 22.15
C TRP A 25 7.28 -14.09 20.74
N SER A 26 7.78 -13.24 19.82
CA SER A 26 7.27 -13.18 18.44
C SER A 26 7.46 -14.50 17.69
N GLU A 27 8.53 -15.24 17.94
CA GLU A 27 8.79 -16.54 17.27
C GLU A 27 7.87 -17.67 17.74
N THR A 28 7.32 -17.57 18.94
CA THR A 28 6.35 -18.56 19.46
C THR A 28 4.90 -18.19 19.12
N ASP A 29 4.69 -17.02 18.51
CA ASP A 29 3.38 -16.51 18.19
C ASP A 29 2.82 -17.18 16.94
N THR A 30 1.54 -17.56 16.99
CA THR A 30 0.84 -18.18 15.86
C THR A 30 -0.47 -17.44 15.63
N ALA A 31 -0.80 -17.20 14.36
CA ALA A 31 -2.08 -16.62 13.97
C ALA A 31 -3.06 -17.75 13.64
N THR A 32 -3.86 -18.16 14.63
CA THR A 32 -4.92 -19.16 14.43
C THR A 32 -6.25 -18.43 14.33
N MET A 33 -6.97 -18.65 13.24
CA MET A 33 -8.27 -18.01 13.01
C MET A 33 -9.23 -18.29 14.18
N SER A 34 -9.87 -17.24 14.70
CA SER A 34 -10.76 -17.30 15.86
C SER A 34 -12.16 -16.74 15.57
N SER A 35 -12.26 -15.59 14.91
CA SER A 35 -13.55 -15.01 14.52
C SER A 35 -13.44 -14.14 13.27
N TYR A 36 -14.53 -13.46 12.91
CA TYR A 36 -14.59 -12.53 11.78
C TYR A 36 -15.06 -11.14 12.24
N LYS A 37 -14.59 -10.10 11.54
CA LYS A 37 -15.02 -8.72 11.76
C LYS A 37 -15.48 -8.05 10.47
N ASN A 38 -16.49 -7.21 10.58
CA ASN A 38 -16.96 -6.33 9.52
C ASN A 38 -17.36 -4.98 10.14
N ASN A 39 -17.63 -4.00 9.29
CA ASN A 39 -18.36 -2.80 9.70
C ASN A 39 -19.87 -3.05 9.51
N PRO A 40 -20.70 -3.15 10.56
CA PRO A 40 -22.12 -3.44 10.43
C PRO A 40 -22.91 -2.37 9.66
N GLU A 41 -22.34 -1.15 9.53
CA GLU A 41 -22.94 -0.05 8.79
C GLU A 41 -22.66 -0.10 7.28
N LEU A 42 -21.79 -0.99 6.79
CA LEU A 42 -21.44 -1.06 5.37
C LEU A 42 -21.98 -2.35 4.73
N PRO A 43 -22.62 -2.27 3.56
CA PRO A 43 -23.05 -3.46 2.85
C PRO A 43 -21.84 -4.25 2.33
N THR A 44 -22.02 -5.56 2.11
CA THR A 44 -21.03 -6.43 1.47
C THR A 44 -21.44 -6.73 0.03
N ILE A 45 -20.46 -6.76 -0.88
CA ILE A 45 -20.66 -7.25 -2.27
C ILE A 45 -20.63 -8.78 -2.35
N LYS A 46 -20.24 -9.45 -1.26
CA LYS A 46 -20.13 -10.90 -1.14
C LYS A 46 -21.01 -11.36 0.04
N PRO A 47 -22.32 -11.64 -0.16
CA PRO A 47 -23.27 -11.89 0.94
C PRO A 47 -22.93 -13.11 1.82
N GLU A 48 -22.27 -14.11 1.25
CA GLU A 48 -21.80 -15.31 1.94
C GLU A 48 -20.49 -15.09 2.73
N TRP A 49 -19.86 -13.92 2.58
CA TRP A 49 -18.63 -13.60 3.29
C TRP A 49 -18.91 -13.33 4.77
N PRO A 50 -18.33 -14.11 5.71
CA PRO A 50 -18.59 -13.96 7.14
C PRO A 50 -17.95 -12.69 7.74
N GLY A 51 -16.98 -12.09 7.03
CA GLY A 51 -16.22 -10.92 7.47
C GLY A 51 -14.72 -11.15 7.35
N THR A 52 -13.94 -10.13 7.68
CA THR A 52 -12.47 -10.18 7.67
C THR A 52 -11.99 -11.07 8.82
N PRO A 53 -11.14 -12.09 8.57
CA PRO A 53 -10.72 -13.01 9.62
C PRO A 53 -9.79 -12.33 10.64
N VAL A 54 -9.97 -12.71 11.90
CA VAL A 54 -9.09 -12.33 13.00
C VAL A 54 -8.66 -13.55 13.83
N ASP A 55 -7.46 -13.47 14.39
CA ASP A 55 -6.89 -14.53 15.20
C ASP A 55 -7.38 -14.51 16.66
N GLN A 56 -6.90 -15.45 17.47
CA GLN A 56 -7.24 -15.57 18.90
C GLN A 56 -6.83 -14.37 19.78
N LYS A 57 -5.98 -13.48 19.27
CA LYS A 57 -5.57 -12.21 19.90
C LYS A 57 -6.30 -11.01 19.28
N ASP A 58 -7.32 -11.28 18.47
CA ASP A 58 -8.12 -10.28 17.78
C ASP A 58 -7.32 -9.46 16.75
N ARG A 59 -6.23 -10.02 16.21
CA ARG A 59 -5.43 -9.42 15.13
C ARG A 59 -5.95 -9.86 13.78
N PHE A 60 -5.94 -8.98 12.78
CA PHE A 60 -6.28 -9.35 11.42
C PHE A 60 -5.30 -10.36 10.84
N MET A 61 -5.77 -11.14 9.88
CA MET A 61 -4.96 -12.14 9.19
C MET A 61 -5.35 -12.22 7.72
N ASN A 62 -4.43 -12.69 6.88
CA ASN A 62 -4.78 -13.05 5.51
C ASN A 62 -5.74 -14.26 5.52
N ASP A 63 -6.76 -14.22 4.66
CA ASP A 63 -7.66 -15.36 4.47
C ASP A 63 -6.93 -16.56 3.84
N GLU A 64 -5.97 -16.26 2.97
CA GLU A 64 -5.03 -17.21 2.41
C GLU A 64 -3.61 -16.89 2.91
N PHE A 65 -2.88 -17.90 3.39
CA PHE A 65 -1.52 -17.74 3.93
C PHE A 65 -1.44 -16.78 5.15
N PRO A 66 -1.94 -17.21 6.33
CA PRO A 66 -1.74 -16.45 7.57
C PRO A 66 -0.27 -16.08 7.77
N PHE A 67 -0.02 -14.81 8.10
CA PHE A 67 1.34 -14.27 8.21
C PHE A 67 1.52 -13.46 9.50
N LEU A 68 2.66 -13.70 10.16
CA LEU A 68 3.18 -12.86 11.23
C LEU A 68 4.66 -12.57 10.93
N PRO A 69 5.13 -11.33 11.09
CA PRO A 69 6.54 -10.99 10.89
C PRO A 69 7.43 -11.66 11.96
N SER A 70 8.46 -12.38 11.53
CA SER A 70 9.49 -12.98 12.40
C SER A 70 10.64 -11.99 12.65
N SER A 71 11.04 -11.89 13.92
CA SER A 71 12.16 -11.03 14.32
C SER A 71 13.51 -11.69 14.00
N ILE A 72 13.58 -13.02 14.10
CA ILE A 72 14.72 -13.82 13.66
C ILE A 72 14.93 -13.63 12.16
N ASP A 73 13.87 -13.74 11.35
CA ASP A 73 13.99 -13.58 9.90
C ASP A 73 14.39 -12.16 9.51
N LEU A 74 13.87 -11.14 10.21
CA LEU A 74 14.35 -9.77 10.04
C LEU A 74 15.86 -9.64 10.34
N LEU A 75 16.35 -10.25 11.42
CA LEU A 75 17.78 -10.26 11.75
C LEU A 75 18.60 -11.03 10.71
N LYS A 76 18.12 -12.20 10.26
CA LYS A 76 18.76 -13.00 9.20
C LYS A 76 18.87 -12.19 7.92
N TRP A 77 17.86 -11.42 7.56
CA TRP A 77 17.94 -10.53 6.42
C TRP A 77 18.98 -9.42 6.67
N LYS A 78 18.87 -8.66 7.75
CA LYS A 78 19.75 -7.50 8.03
C LYS A 78 21.25 -7.85 8.17
N PHE A 79 21.57 -9.05 8.63
CA PHE A 79 22.96 -9.50 8.85
C PHE A 79 23.37 -10.64 7.92
N GLY A 80 22.50 -10.99 6.97
CA GLY A 80 22.72 -12.09 6.04
C GLY A 80 23.55 -11.70 4.84
N ASN A 81 23.58 -12.60 3.86
CA ASN A 81 24.18 -12.31 2.56
C ASN A 81 23.20 -11.48 1.71
N HIS A 82 23.71 -10.40 1.10
CA HIS A 82 22.95 -9.50 0.23
C HIS A 82 23.51 -9.58 -1.19
N PRO A 83 23.06 -10.54 -2.02
CA PRO A 83 23.62 -10.75 -3.35
C PRO A 83 23.43 -9.54 -4.28
N PHE A 84 22.42 -8.71 -4.03
CA PHE A 84 22.13 -7.51 -4.81
C PHE A 84 22.87 -6.26 -4.34
N LYS A 85 23.63 -6.32 -3.24
CA LYS A 85 24.24 -5.13 -2.62
C LYS A 85 25.10 -4.33 -3.60
N GLU A 86 26.04 -4.98 -4.28
CA GLU A 86 26.92 -4.32 -5.24
C GLU A 86 26.14 -3.75 -6.44
N ALA A 87 25.18 -4.52 -6.98
CA ALA A 87 24.34 -4.05 -8.08
C ALA A 87 23.52 -2.82 -7.70
N LYS A 88 23.00 -2.78 -6.48
CA LYS A 88 22.20 -1.67 -5.94
C LYS A 88 23.05 -0.43 -5.67
N GLU A 89 24.23 -0.59 -5.09
CA GLU A 89 25.18 0.52 -4.88
C GLU A 89 25.64 1.16 -6.20
N ASN A 90 25.76 0.34 -7.26
CA ASN A 90 26.13 0.80 -8.61
C ASN A 90 24.94 1.31 -9.44
N ASP A 91 23.70 1.16 -8.97
CA ASP A 91 22.51 1.60 -9.70
C ASP A 91 22.30 3.10 -9.53
N THR A 92 22.63 3.84 -10.59
CA THR A 92 22.49 5.30 -10.68
C THR A 92 21.23 5.74 -11.42
N ALA A 93 20.46 4.80 -11.99
CA ALA A 93 19.25 5.13 -12.74
C ALA A 93 18.14 5.57 -11.78
N ARG A 94 17.45 6.66 -12.14
CA ARG A 94 16.39 7.25 -11.34
C ARG A 94 15.16 7.49 -12.20
N LEU A 95 13.99 7.44 -11.58
CA LEU A 95 12.74 7.75 -12.26
C LEU A 95 12.75 9.20 -12.74
N GLU A 96 12.30 9.41 -13.97
CA GLU A 96 12.03 10.74 -14.50
C GLU A 96 10.93 11.40 -13.67
N VAL A 97 11.09 12.69 -13.35
CA VAL A 97 10.08 13.52 -12.69
C VAL A 97 9.62 14.58 -13.68
N LYS A 98 8.32 14.59 -13.98
CA LYS A 98 7.70 15.54 -14.92
C LYS A 98 7.02 16.70 -14.17
N ASP A 99 6.66 17.74 -14.92
CA ASP A 99 5.80 18.81 -14.43
C ASP A 99 4.32 18.36 -14.51
N PRO A 100 3.57 18.28 -13.39
CA PRO A 100 2.18 17.86 -13.40
C PRO A 100 1.20 18.96 -13.82
N SER A 101 1.65 20.20 -14.06
CA SER A 101 0.79 21.36 -14.32
C SER A 101 -0.22 21.14 -15.45
N GLY A 102 0.18 20.44 -16.52
CA GLY A 102 -0.70 20.13 -17.65
C GLY A 102 -1.90 19.25 -17.26
N PHE A 103 -1.71 18.29 -16.36
CA PHE A 103 -2.80 17.44 -15.85
C PHE A 103 -3.78 18.24 -14.99
N PHE A 104 -3.27 19.15 -14.14
CA PHE A 104 -4.10 19.98 -13.26
C PHE A 104 -4.78 21.15 -13.99
N ALA A 105 -4.26 21.58 -15.15
CA ALA A 105 -4.93 22.54 -16.02
C ALA A 105 -6.08 21.93 -16.84
N SER A 106 -6.15 20.61 -16.93
CA SER A 106 -7.22 19.87 -17.61
C SER A 106 -8.35 19.46 -16.66
N THR A 107 -9.53 19.22 -17.21
CA THR A 107 -10.68 18.61 -16.51
C THR A 107 -10.94 17.17 -16.94
N ALA A 108 -10.15 16.64 -17.88
CA ALA A 108 -10.28 15.27 -18.35
C ALA A 108 -10.03 14.26 -17.21
N ASP A 109 -10.75 13.15 -17.27
CA ASP A 109 -10.53 12.02 -16.39
C ASP A 109 -9.17 11.39 -16.67
N GLY A 110 -8.50 10.93 -15.62
CA GLY A 110 -7.13 10.47 -15.74
C GLY A 110 -6.51 10.02 -14.43
N ILE A 111 -5.39 9.31 -14.57
CA ILE A 111 -4.60 8.76 -13.46
C ILE A 111 -3.22 9.41 -13.56
N LEU A 112 -2.83 10.15 -12.53
CA LEU A 112 -1.52 10.79 -12.39
C LEU A 112 -0.72 10.03 -11.32
N TRP A 113 0.44 9.50 -11.69
CA TRP A 113 1.33 8.84 -10.72
C TRP A 113 2.19 9.87 -10.01
N LEU A 114 2.08 9.95 -8.69
CA LEU A 114 2.82 10.88 -7.84
C LEU A 114 4.07 10.23 -7.23
N GLY A 115 4.42 9.01 -7.65
CA GLY A 115 5.52 8.23 -7.09
C GLY A 115 5.09 7.27 -5.99
N HIS A 116 5.90 6.24 -5.76
CA HIS A 116 5.59 5.12 -4.86
C HIS A 116 4.19 4.52 -5.13
N ALA A 117 3.32 4.45 -4.11
CA ALA A 117 1.91 4.06 -4.23
C ALA A 117 0.94 5.25 -4.31
N SER A 118 1.47 6.48 -4.42
CA SER A 118 0.67 7.69 -4.48
C SER A 118 0.15 7.98 -5.89
N PHE A 119 -1.17 8.04 -6.03
CA PHE A 119 -1.83 8.47 -7.26
C PHE A 119 -2.82 9.58 -6.97
N PHE A 120 -2.95 10.50 -7.94
CA PHE A 120 -4.11 11.37 -8.04
C PHE A 120 -4.98 10.86 -9.18
N ILE A 121 -6.21 10.45 -8.86
CA ILE A 121 -7.17 9.93 -9.82
C ILE A 121 -8.30 10.95 -9.95
N ARG A 122 -8.55 11.41 -11.18
CA ARG A 122 -9.76 12.16 -11.53
C ARG A 122 -10.67 11.26 -12.33
N ILE A 123 -11.90 11.07 -11.87
CA ILE A 123 -12.88 10.28 -12.60
C ILE A 123 -14.30 10.81 -12.38
N ASN A 124 -15.06 11.03 -13.44
CA ASN A 124 -16.36 11.69 -13.42
C ASN A 124 -16.35 13.02 -12.63
N GLY A 125 -15.23 13.74 -12.64
CA GLY A 125 -15.04 14.97 -11.85
C GLY A 125 -14.87 14.78 -10.34
N VAL A 126 -14.67 13.55 -9.87
CA VAL A 126 -14.29 13.20 -8.49
C VAL A 126 -12.77 13.10 -8.39
N ASN A 127 -12.18 13.77 -7.40
CA ASN A 127 -10.73 13.78 -7.20
C ASN A 127 -10.34 12.92 -6.00
N ILE A 128 -9.44 11.97 -6.24
CA ILE A 128 -9.10 10.91 -5.28
C ILE A 128 -7.58 10.83 -5.12
N LEU A 129 -7.11 10.71 -3.88
CA LEU A 129 -5.72 10.38 -3.57
C LEU A 129 -5.61 8.96 -3.03
N THR A 130 -4.64 8.18 -3.50
CA THR A 130 -4.29 6.87 -2.92
C THR A 130 -2.98 6.99 -2.17
N ASP A 131 -2.88 6.39 -0.98
CA ASP A 131 -1.64 6.25 -0.18
C ASP A 131 -0.66 7.44 -0.30
N PRO A 132 -1.09 8.68 0.00
CA PRO A 132 -0.31 9.87 -0.33
C PRO A 132 0.91 10.00 0.58
N ILE A 133 2.10 10.13 -0.03
CA ILE A 133 3.36 10.32 0.66
C ILE A 133 4.26 11.36 -0.04
N PHE A 134 4.15 12.61 0.40
CA PHE A 134 4.92 13.73 -0.15
C PHE A 134 6.08 14.15 0.75
N GLY A 135 6.03 13.76 2.03
CA GLY A 135 7.10 13.97 2.99
C GLY A 135 8.26 12.98 2.86
N LYS A 136 9.23 13.10 3.77
CA LYS A 136 10.28 12.10 3.98
C LYS A 136 9.95 11.32 5.25
N PRO A 137 9.31 10.13 5.14
CA PRO A 137 8.98 9.34 6.32
C PRO A 137 10.27 9.01 7.10
N PRO A 138 10.22 8.94 8.44
CA PRO A 138 11.40 8.63 9.23
C PRO A 138 11.98 7.27 8.83
N VAL A 139 13.31 7.19 8.76
CA VAL A 139 14.08 5.93 8.60
C VAL A 139 14.04 5.31 7.20
N VAL A 140 13.14 5.72 6.30
CA VAL A 140 13.14 5.24 4.91
C VAL A 140 13.98 6.17 4.03
N GLN A 141 14.98 5.61 3.34
CA GLN A 141 15.77 6.36 2.38
C GLN A 141 14.99 6.53 1.08
N ARG A 142 15.03 7.74 0.51
CA ARG A 142 14.35 8.10 -0.74
C ARG A 142 15.40 8.22 -1.85
N PHE A 143 15.14 7.59 -3.00
CA PHE A 143 16.03 7.64 -4.18
C PHE A 143 15.78 8.85 -5.07
N VAL A 144 14.51 9.27 -5.18
CA VAL A 144 14.05 10.36 -6.04
C VAL A 144 13.22 11.34 -5.24
N GLU A 145 13.57 12.62 -5.32
CA GLU A 145 12.75 13.68 -4.74
C GLU A 145 11.42 13.77 -5.49
N VAL A 146 10.33 13.72 -4.74
CA VAL A 146 8.97 13.83 -5.27
C VAL A 146 8.42 15.15 -4.75
N PRO A 147 8.34 16.19 -5.59
CA PRO A 147 7.72 17.45 -5.19
C PRO A 147 6.28 17.19 -4.76
N SER A 148 5.86 17.81 -3.66
CA SER A 148 4.47 17.71 -3.21
C SER A 148 3.56 18.34 -4.27
N PRO A 149 2.62 17.58 -4.86
CA PRO A 149 1.71 18.13 -5.86
C PRO A 149 0.60 18.96 -5.22
N LEU A 150 0.57 19.04 -3.89
CA LEU A 150 -0.53 19.62 -3.14
C LEU A 150 -0.85 21.04 -3.62
N GLU A 151 0.14 21.86 -3.93
CA GLU A 151 -0.06 23.23 -4.42
C GLU A 151 -0.92 23.32 -5.69
N HIS A 152 -0.83 22.34 -6.58
CA HIS A 152 -1.63 22.26 -7.80
C HIS A 152 -3.03 21.67 -7.57
N ILE A 153 -3.23 20.92 -6.48
CA ILE A 153 -4.51 20.27 -6.19
C ILE A 153 -5.45 21.28 -5.52
N GLN A 154 -6.54 21.60 -6.23
CA GLN A 154 -7.57 22.52 -5.74
C GLN A 154 -8.61 21.83 -4.86
N LYS A 155 -8.85 20.53 -5.10
CA LYS A 155 -9.91 19.76 -4.41
C LYS A 155 -9.54 18.28 -4.34
N VAL A 156 -9.76 17.68 -3.18
CA VAL A 156 -9.76 16.23 -2.96
C VAL A 156 -11.10 15.86 -2.33
N ASP A 157 -11.78 14.88 -2.92
CA ASP A 157 -13.04 14.34 -2.42
C ASP A 157 -12.80 13.15 -1.49
N TYR A 158 -11.88 12.25 -1.87
CA TYR A 158 -11.59 11.03 -1.12
C TYR A 158 -10.08 10.77 -1.00
N VAL A 159 -9.68 10.22 0.14
CA VAL A 159 -8.33 9.72 0.40
C VAL A 159 -8.43 8.24 0.73
N MET A 160 -7.87 7.38 -0.11
CA MET A 160 -7.85 5.93 0.04
C MET A 160 -6.53 5.50 0.69
N LEU A 161 -6.62 4.71 1.76
CA LEU A 161 -5.47 4.24 2.52
C LEU A 161 -5.50 2.71 2.61
N SER A 162 -4.55 2.07 1.92
CA SER A 162 -4.49 0.60 1.80
C SER A 162 -4.14 -0.06 3.13
N HIS A 163 -3.12 0.46 3.84
CA HIS A 163 -2.64 -0.10 5.09
C HIS A 163 -1.81 0.92 5.88
N ASP A 164 -1.39 0.54 7.10
CA ASP A 164 -0.83 1.47 8.08
C ASP A 164 0.70 1.62 8.05
N HIS A 165 1.42 1.07 7.06
CA HIS A 165 2.87 1.27 6.97
C HIS A 165 3.22 2.73 6.65
N ARG A 166 4.45 3.13 7.02
CA ARG A 166 4.87 4.54 7.00
C ARG A 166 5.03 5.11 5.60
N ASP A 167 5.23 4.25 4.61
CA ASP A 167 5.37 4.61 3.20
C ASP A 167 4.02 4.69 2.45
N HIS A 168 2.92 4.32 3.10
CA HIS A 168 1.54 4.42 2.56
C HIS A 168 0.64 5.35 3.38
N MET A 169 0.88 5.40 4.69
CA MET A 169 0.11 6.16 5.66
C MET A 169 1.07 7.06 6.47
N ASP A 170 1.52 8.15 5.82
CA ASP A 170 2.45 9.13 6.38
C ASP A 170 1.72 10.21 7.20
N GLU A 171 2.11 10.41 8.45
CA GLU A 171 1.43 11.34 9.36
C GLU A 171 1.50 12.79 8.87
N ALA A 172 2.68 13.24 8.44
CA ALA A 172 2.87 14.62 8.02
C ALA A 172 2.03 14.93 6.77
N THR A 173 2.13 14.07 5.75
CA THR A 173 1.37 14.22 4.51
C THR A 173 -0.14 14.21 4.76
N LEU A 174 -0.65 13.31 5.61
CA LEU A 174 -2.08 13.21 5.88
C LEU A 174 -2.61 14.40 6.71
N ARG A 175 -1.81 14.96 7.62
CA ARG A 175 -2.16 16.20 8.33
C ARG A 175 -2.27 17.38 7.38
N ASP A 176 -1.33 17.53 6.44
CA ASP A 176 -1.35 18.60 5.45
C ASP A 176 -2.57 18.48 4.52
N ILE A 177 -2.88 17.26 4.07
CA ILE A 177 -4.07 16.96 3.27
C ILE A 177 -5.35 17.28 4.06
N ALA A 178 -5.46 16.83 5.30
CA ALA A 178 -6.63 17.07 6.14
C ALA A 178 -6.86 18.57 6.37
N ALA A 179 -5.79 19.32 6.65
CA ALA A 179 -5.85 20.77 6.84
C ALA A 179 -6.24 21.52 5.55
N LYS A 180 -5.70 21.11 4.41
CA LYS A 180 -5.97 21.76 3.12
C LYS A 180 -7.35 21.41 2.56
N PHE A 181 -7.82 20.18 2.77
CA PHE A 181 -9.08 19.68 2.23
C PHE A 181 -10.01 19.21 3.36
N PRO A 182 -10.64 20.14 4.12
CA PRO A 182 -11.41 19.81 5.31
C PRO A 182 -12.68 18.96 5.05
N ASN A 183 -13.10 18.86 3.78
CA ASN A 183 -14.24 18.06 3.33
C ASN A 183 -13.84 16.71 2.70
N ALA A 184 -12.53 16.45 2.54
CA ALA A 184 -12.07 15.17 2.01
C ALA A 184 -12.42 14.04 2.99
N THR A 185 -13.00 12.96 2.47
CA THR A 185 -13.37 11.77 3.25
C THR A 185 -12.24 10.76 3.23
N PHE A 186 -11.79 10.31 4.39
CA PHE A 186 -10.74 9.32 4.55
C PHE A 186 -11.35 7.91 4.58
N LEU A 187 -10.87 7.02 3.72
CA LEU A 187 -11.35 5.66 3.55
C LEU A 187 -10.20 4.69 3.86
N ALA A 188 -10.40 3.78 4.79
CA ALA A 188 -9.35 2.86 5.25
C ALA A 188 -9.93 1.51 5.72
N GLY A 189 -9.05 0.58 6.07
CA GLY A 189 -9.42 -0.66 6.73
C GLY A 189 -9.89 -0.47 8.18
N LEU A 190 -10.62 -1.46 8.70
CA LEU A 190 -11.03 -1.54 10.11
C LEU A 190 -9.89 -1.18 11.09
N ARG A 191 -10.25 -0.43 12.14
CA ARG A 191 -9.39 0.07 13.23
C ARG A 191 -8.39 1.16 12.88
N SER A 192 -8.29 1.57 11.61
CA SER A 192 -7.39 2.66 11.22
C SER A 192 -7.76 4.02 11.83
N ASP A 193 -8.98 4.14 12.38
CA ASP A 193 -9.49 5.31 13.09
C ASP A 193 -8.71 5.62 14.39
N ASP A 194 -8.08 4.63 15.02
CA ASP A 194 -7.28 4.84 16.23
C ASP A 194 -6.04 5.75 16.01
N VAL A 195 -5.55 5.80 14.77
CA VAL A 195 -4.40 6.57 14.32
C VAL A 195 -4.89 7.75 13.48
N LEU A 196 -5.68 7.50 12.43
CA LEU A 196 -6.15 8.55 11.52
C LEU A 196 -7.05 9.58 12.21
N GLY A 197 -7.79 9.16 13.24
CA GLY A 197 -8.60 10.07 14.06
C GLY A 197 -7.79 11.18 14.72
N LYS A 198 -6.48 10.98 14.94
CA LYS A 198 -5.55 11.98 15.51
C LYS A 198 -4.95 12.92 14.48
N TRP A 199 -5.03 12.55 13.19
CA TRP A 199 -4.35 13.24 12.09
C TRP A 199 -5.30 14.02 11.20
N LYS A 200 -6.55 13.57 11.11
CA LYS A 200 -7.62 14.30 10.44
C LYS A 200 -8.04 15.54 11.24
N THR A 201 -8.72 16.48 10.59
CA THR A 201 -9.40 17.58 11.31
C THR A 201 -10.76 17.12 11.85
N PRO A 202 -11.40 17.87 12.76
CA PRO A 202 -12.75 17.54 13.23
C PRO A 202 -13.80 17.46 12.11
N THR A 203 -13.61 18.17 10.99
CA THR A 203 -14.58 18.22 9.88
C THR A 203 -14.39 17.11 8.86
N ASN A 204 -13.19 16.55 8.74
CA ASN A 204 -12.93 15.46 7.80
C ASN A 204 -13.75 14.21 8.17
N PRO A 205 -14.65 13.74 7.28
CA PRO A 205 -15.33 12.47 7.47
C PRO A 205 -14.34 11.31 7.34
N MET A 206 -14.65 10.19 8.00
CA MET A 206 -13.86 8.98 7.90
C MET A 206 -14.77 7.75 7.90
N GLN A 207 -14.43 6.76 7.09
CA GLN A 207 -15.06 5.44 7.10
C GLN A 207 -13.99 4.36 7.15
N VAL A 208 -14.24 3.34 7.97
CA VAL A 208 -13.41 2.13 8.03
C VAL A 208 -14.20 0.94 7.55
N SER A 209 -13.57 0.07 6.78
CA SER A 209 -14.23 -1.03 6.09
C SER A 209 -13.52 -2.35 6.34
N GLY A 210 -14.29 -3.43 6.48
CA GLY A 210 -13.79 -4.79 6.30
C GLY A 210 -13.65 -5.13 4.81
N TRP A 211 -13.05 -6.28 4.51
CA TRP A 211 -12.99 -6.78 3.13
C TRP A 211 -14.36 -7.10 2.56
N PHE A 212 -14.47 -6.91 1.25
CA PHE A 212 -15.67 -7.04 0.42
C PHE A 212 -16.81 -6.09 0.80
N GLN A 213 -16.55 -5.02 1.55
CA GLN A 213 -17.58 -4.03 1.86
C GLN A 213 -17.50 -2.80 0.95
N GLU A 214 -18.67 -2.22 0.66
CA GLU A 214 -18.82 -0.98 -0.11
C GLU A 214 -18.88 0.21 0.84
N PHE A 215 -18.06 1.23 0.59
CA PHE A 215 -18.12 2.49 1.34
C PHE A 215 -19.40 3.26 1.00
N ARG A 216 -20.01 3.92 2.00
CA ARG A 216 -21.18 4.79 1.78
C ARG A 216 -20.71 6.17 1.32
N LEU A 217 -20.57 6.36 0.00
CA LEU A 217 -20.12 7.62 -0.59
C LEU A 217 -21.29 8.59 -0.80
N ASN A 218 -21.03 9.89 -0.68
CA ASN A 218 -22.02 10.93 -0.99
C ASN A 218 -22.14 11.21 -2.50
N ASP A 219 -21.24 10.65 -3.30
CA ASP A 219 -21.17 10.88 -4.74
C ASP A 219 -21.73 9.68 -5.51
N PRO A 220 -22.89 9.81 -6.17
CA PRO A 220 -23.54 8.69 -6.85
C PRO A 220 -22.82 8.28 -8.14
N ARG A 221 -21.83 9.05 -8.61
CA ARG A 221 -21.10 8.79 -9.87
C ARG A 221 -20.05 7.70 -9.74
N ILE A 222 -19.71 7.33 -8.50
CA ILE A 222 -18.65 6.37 -8.20
C ILE A 222 -19.09 5.44 -7.06
N LYS A 223 -18.52 4.24 -7.05
CA LYS A 223 -18.56 3.30 -5.94
C LYS A 223 -17.13 2.94 -5.55
N MET A 224 -16.91 2.69 -4.27
CA MET A 224 -15.62 2.20 -3.78
C MET A 224 -15.83 1.00 -2.86
N TYR A 225 -15.02 -0.02 -3.07
CA TYR A 225 -15.03 -1.26 -2.31
C TYR A 225 -13.66 -1.48 -1.69
N PHE A 226 -13.62 -1.98 -0.46
CA PHE A 226 -12.39 -2.42 0.18
C PHE A 226 -12.23 -3.93 -0.03
N VAL A 227 -11.14 -4.36 -0.65
CA VAL A 227 -10.95 -5.75 -1.11
C VAL A 227 -9.71 -6.38 -0.48
N PRO A 228 -9.67 -7.72 -0.33
CA PRO A 228 -8.51 -8.38 0.25
C PRO A 228 -7.28 -8.25 -0.63
N VAL A 229 -6.12 -8.12 0.02
CA VAL A 229 -4.78 -8.25 -0.55
C VAL A 229 -3.92 -9.04 0.43
N ARG A 230 -2.81 -9.60 -0.02
CA ARG A 230 -1.94 -10.43 0.82
C ARG A 230 -0.83 -9.58 1.43
N HIS A 231 -1.04 -9.08 2.63
CA HIS A 231 -0.09 -8.20 3.31
C HIS A 231 -0.21 -8.31 4.85
N TRP A 232 0.24 -7.29 5.56
CA TRP A 232 0.22 -7.18 7.02
C TRP A 232 0.25 -5.69 7.45
N SER A 233 0.21 -5.43 8.75
CA SER A 233 0.21 -4.06 9.28
C SER A 233 1.09 -3.94 10.52
N ARG A 234 1.76 -2.80 10.70
CA ARG A 234 2.48 -2.45 11.94
C ARG A 234 2.98 -1.00 11.93
N ARG A 235 2.82 -0.29 13.05
CA ARG A 235 3.47 1.03 13.26
C ARG A 235 4.32 1.08 14.51
N GLY A 236 3.84 0.48 15.59
CA GLY A 236 4.49 0.39 16.89
C GLY A 236 5.09 -0.99 17.16
N LEU A 237 5.47 -1.21 18.42
CA LEU A 237 6.09 -2.46 18.84
C LEU A 237 5.08 -3.58 19.06
N PHE A 238 3.83 -3.25 19.43
CA PHE A 238 2.81 -4.18 19.92
C PHE A 238 1.50 -4.15 19.12
N ASP A 239 1.52 -3.60 17.91
CA ASP A 239 0.33 -3.40 17.07
C ASP A 239 0.39 -4.16 15.74
N THR A 240 1.22 -5.20 15.66
CA THR A 240 1.28 -6.12 14.52
C THR A 240 -0.12 -6.63 14.19
N ASN A 241 -0.56 -6.40 12.95
CA ASN A 241 -1.85 -6.77 12.39
C ASN A 241 -3.05 -6.24 13.19
N TRP A 242 -2.87 -5.19 13.98
CA TRP A 242 -3.97 -4.58 14.73
C TRP A 242 -4.96 -3.86 13.83
N ARG A 243 -4.47 -3.25 12.74
CA ARG A 243 -5.24 -2.50 11.75
C ARG A 243 -5.32 -3.28 10.45
N LEU A 244 -6.46 -3.21 9.79
CA LEU A 244 -6.68 -3.98 8.58
C LEU A 244 -5.97 -3.34 7.38
N TRP A 245 -5.31 -4.16 6.57
CA TRP A 245 -4.78 -3.82 5.25
C TRP A 245 -5.76 -4.25 4.15
N GLY A 246 -5.63 -3.71 2.95
CA GLY A 246 -6.49 -4.06 1.83
C GLY A 246 -6.13 -3.30 0.56
N GLY A 247 -6.77 -3.71 -0.53
CA GLY A 247 -6.83 -2.96 -1.77
C GLY A 247 -8.17 -2.24 -1.89
N PHE A 248 -8.33 -1.52 -2.99
CA PHE A 248 -9.58 -0.88 -3.33
C PHE A 248 -9.99 -1.19 -4.75
N VAL A 249 -11.30 -1.23 -4.97
CA VAL A 249 -11.88 -1.15 -6.31
C VAL A 249 -12.72 0.12 -6.40
N LEU A 250 -12.34 1.01 -7.31
CA LEU A 250 -13.08 2.21 -7.67
C LEU A 250 -13.84 1.93 -8.96
N GLN A 251 -15.17 2.05 -8.93
CA GLN A 251 -16.04 1.70 -10.05
C GLN A 251 -16.95 2.86 -10.42
N THR A 252 -17.05 3.15 -11.71
CA THR A 252 -18.07 4.00 -12.31
C THR A 252 -18.95 3.18 -13.23
N GLU A 253 -19.91 3.80 -13.92
CA GLU A 253 -20.68 3.10 -14.94
C GLU A 253 -19.82 2.58 -16.11
N LYS A 254 -18.64 3.18 -16.35
CA LYS A 254 -17.82 2.90 -17.54
C LYS A 254 -16.43 2.36 -17.23
N THR A 255 -15.93 2.58 -16.01
CA THR A 255 -14.52 2.35 -15.70
C THR A 255 -14.40 1.72 -14.33
N THR A 256 -13.58 0.68 -14.24
CA THR A 256 -13.19 0.06 -12.98
C THR A 256 -11.67 0.15 -12.81
N ILE A 257 -11.23 0.68 -11.68
CA ILE A 257 -9.82 0.77 -11.29
C ILE A 257 -9.60 -0.09 -10.05
N TYR A 258 -8.72 -1.08 -10.16
CA TYR A 258 -8.22 -1.87 -9.03
C TYR A 258 -6.92 -1.25 -8.53
N PHE A 259 -6.85 -0.92 -7.24
CA PHE A 259 -5.66 -0.46 -6.56
C PHE A 259 -5.26 -1.49 -5.48
N GLY A 260 -4.16 -2.19 -5.70
CA GLY A 260 -3.77 -3.33 -4.87
C GLY A 260 -3.03 -3.01 -3.57
N GLY A 261 -2.70 -1.73 -3.29
CA GLY A 261 -1.76 -1.40 -2.22
C GLY A 261 -0.48 -2.25 -2.30
N ASP A 262 0.04 -2.65 -1.15
CA ASP A 262 1.06 -3.69 -1.08
C ASP A 262 0.40 -5.07 -1.00
N SER A 263 0.92 -6.00 -1.80
CA SER A 263 0.41 -7.36 -1.82
C SER A 263 1.47 -8.32 -2.33
N GLY A 264 1.55 -9.49 -1.71
CA GLY A 264 2.08 -10.68 -2.35
C GLY A 264 1.03 -11.32 -3.26
N TYR A 265 1.43 -12.31 -4.05
CA TYR A 265 0.51 -13.02 -4.92
C TYR A 265 -0.41 -13.97 -4.12
N GLY A 266 -1.67 -14.12 -4.56
CA GLY A 266 -2.65 -15.06 -4.00
C GLY A 266 -3.97 -15.08 -4.79
N ARG A 267 -4.96 -15.87 -4.33
CA ARG A 267 -6.25 -16.05 -5.03
C ARG A 267 -7.11 -14.79 -5.13
N HIS A 268 -6.85 -13.79 -4.29
CA HIS A 268 -7.60 -12.54 -4.26
C HIS A 268 -7.65 -11.80 -5.61
N TYR A 269 -6.67 -12.00 -6.51
CA TYR A 269 -6.73 -11.44 -7.86
C TYR A 269 -7.80 -12.10 -8.74
N GLN A 270 -7.97 -13.41 -8.63
CA GLN A 270 -9.04 -14.15 -9.32
C GLN A 270 -10.40 -13.82 -8.70
N GLU A 271 -10.48 -13.74 -7.36
CA GLU A 271 -11.70 -13.32 -6.67
C GLU A 271 -12.11 -11.89 -7.06
N ALA A 272 -11.15 -10.98 -7.29
CA ALA A 272 -11.44 -9.65 -7.82
C ALA A 272 -12.04 -9.71 -9.23
N ALA A 273 -11.55 -10.59 -10.12
CA ALA A 273 -12.13 -10.77 -11.45
C ALA A 273 -13.56 -11.35 -11.41
N GLU A 274 -13.85 -12.25 -10.47
CA GLU A 274 -15.19 -12.81 -10.27
C GLU A 274 -16.20 -11.74 -9.83
N LEU A 275 -15.80 -10.85 -8.92
CA LEU A 275 -16.65 -9.79 -8.39
C LEU A 275 -16.74 -8.57 -9.33
N PHE A 276 -15.68 -8.30 -10.09
CA PHE A 276 -15.57 -7.16 -11.00
C PHE A 276 -15.15 -7.65 -12.41
N PRO A 277 -16.11 -8.11 -13.23
CA PRO A 277 -15.81 -8.76 -14.51
C PRO A 277 -15.07 -7.89 -15.54
N ILE A 278 -15.08 -6.57 -15.36
CA ILE A 278 -14.33 -5.62 -16.19
C ILE A 278 -13.51 -4.74 -15.25
N ILE A 279 -12.20 -4.98 -15.23
CA ILE A 279 -11.19 -4.10 -14.61
C ILE A 279 -10.42 -3.41 -15.74
N ASP A 280 -10.52 -2.10 -15.85
CA ASP A 280 -9.83 -1.35 -16.90
C ASP A 280 -8.37 -1.10 -16.53
N TYR A 281 -8.12 -0.68 -15.30
CA TYR A 281 -6.78 -0.36 -14.81
C TYR A 281 -6.47 -1.15 -13.55
N PHE A 282 -5.41 -1.95 -13.62
CA PHE A 282 -4.91 -2.76 -12.52
C PHE A 282 -3.60 -2.17 -12.02
N ILE A 283 -3.66 -1.53 -10.86
CA ILE A 283 -2.53 -0.84 -10.23
C ILE A 283 -1.96 -1.72 -9.12
N VAL A 284 -0.73 -2.20 -9.29
CA VAL A 284 -0.08 -3.12 -8.33
C VAL A 284 1.42 -2.84 -8.17
N GLY A 285 1.92 -3.14 -6.98
CA GLY A 285 3.34 -3.04 -6.66
C GLY A 285 4.20 -4.01 -7.46
N ILE A 286 5.40 -3.57 -7.84
CA ILE A 286 6.40 -4.42 -8.52
C ILE A 286 7.79 -4.39 -7.83
N GLY A 287 7.95 -3.56 -6.80
CA GLY A 287 9.18 -3.43 -6.01
C GLY A 287 9.01 -4.02 -4.60
N ALA A 288 10.02 -3.81 -3.76
CA ALA A 288 10.07 -4.30 -2.38
C ALA A 288 10.08 -5.84 -2.26
N TYR A 289 10.66 -6.55 -3.24
CA TYR A 289 10.49 -8.01 -3.35
C TYR A 289 11.73 -8.85 -3.03
N GLU A 290 12.93 -8.29 -2.89
CA GLU A 290 14.11 -9.04 -2.47
C GLU A 290 14.47 -8.81 -0.98
N PRO A 291 14.92 -9.86 -0.27
CA PRO A 291 15.09 -11.23 -0.75
C PRO A 291 13.75 -11.99 -0.79
N ARG A 292 13.51 -12.79 -1.83
CA ARG A 292 12.23 -13.51 -2.03
C ARG A 292 11.74 -14.30 -0.82
N TRP A 293 12.63 -15.03 -0.14
CA TRP A 293 12.26 -15.85 1.02
C TRP A 293 11.67 -15.04 2.18
N PHE A 294 11.94 -13.73 2.25
CA PHE A 294 11.44 -12.82 3.28
C PHE A 294 10.24 -12.00 2.78
N MET A 295 10.29 -11.51 1.53
CA MET A 295 9.31 -10.56 1.00
C MET A 295 8.12 -11.18 0.28
N GLU A 296 8.24 -12.40 -0.28
CA GLU A 296 7.21 -13.02 -1.13
C GLU A 296 5.82 -13.11 -0.47
N ALA A 297 5.78 -13.24 0.86
CA ALA A 297 4.53 -13.32 1.57
C ALA A 297 3.70 -12.03 1.51
N ASN A 298 4.32 -10.90 1.16
CA ASN A 298 3.76 -9.56 1.33
C ASN A 298 3.96 -8.65 0.10
N HIS A 299 4.86 -9.00 -0.82
CA HIS A 299 5.21 -8.19 -1.98
C HIS A 299 5.35 -9.04 -3.25
N ASN A 300 4.63 -8.62 -4.29
CA ASN A 300 4.80 -9.11 -5.66
C ASN A 300 6.19 -8.77 -6.16
N ASN A 301 6.84 -9.73 -6.82
CA ASN A 301 7.87 -9.37 -7.79
C ASN A 301 7.22 -9.02 -9.14
N PRO A 302 7.99 -8.59 -10.15
CA PRO A 302 7.43 -8.26 -11.47
C PRO A 302 6.71 -9.42 -12.17
N ALA A 303 7.14 -10.67 -11.96
CA ALA A 303 6.46 -11.85 -12.52
C ALA A 303 5.10 -12.12 -11.84
N ASP A 304 5.03 -11.97 -10.52
CA ASP A 304 3.81 -12.05 -9.73
C ASP A 304 2.81 -10.96 -10.15
N ALA A 305 3.28 -9.74 -10.45
CA ALA A 305 2.45 -8.65 -10.94
C ALA A 305 1.86 -8.94 -12.33
N VAL A 306 2.65 -9.50 -13.25
CA VAL A 306 2.14 -9.97 -14.57
C VAL A 306 1.13 -11.10 -14.38
N LYS A 307 1.42 -12.06 -13.50
CA LYS A 307 0.50 -13.16 -13.20
C LYS A 307 -0.82 -12.65 -12.62
N GLY A 308 -0.77 -11.77 -11.62
CA GLY A 308 -1.95 -11.13 -11.03
C GLY A 308 -2.74 -10.31 -12.04
N PHE A 309 -2.06 -9.61 -12.95
CA PHE A 309 -2.71 -8.89 -14.06
C PHE A 309 -3.50 -9.86 -14.97
N LEU A 310 -2.89 -10.98 -15.38
CA LEU A 310 -3.56 -11.99 -16.21
C LEU A 310 -4.74 -12.64 -15.48
N ASP A 311 -4.56 -12.99 -14.21
CA ASP A 311 -5.61 -13.59 -13.36
C ASP A 311 -6.78 -12.63 -13.11
N SER A 312 -6.52 -11.32 -13.03
CA SER A 312 -7.55 -10.30 -12.84
C SER A 312 -8.38 -10.03 -14.12
N GLY A 313 -7.89 -10.46 -15.28
CA GLY A 313 -8.52 -10.16 -16.58
C GLY A 313 -8.50 -8.68 -16.96
N ALA A 314 -7.67 -7.86 -16.32
CA ALA A 314 -7.67 -6.42 -16.51
C ALA A 314 -7.18 -6.01 -17.92
N ARG A 315 -7.59 -4.81 -18.36
CA ARG A 315 -7.20 -4.28 -19.68
C ARG A 315 -5.79 -3.71 -19.68
N TYR A 316 -5.43 -2.95 -18.64
CA TYR A 316 -4.13 -2.29 -18.51
C TYR A 316 -3.49 -2.53 -17.15
N LEU A 317 -2.17 -2.73 -17.16
CA LEU A 317 -1.34 -2.86 -15.96
C LEU A 317 -0.60 -1.55 -15.71
N ILE A 318 -0.80 -0.95 -14.53
CA ILE A 318 -0.03 0.22 -14.06
C ILE A 318 0.87 -0.23 -12.91
N PRO A 319 2.20 -0.32 -13.11
CA PRO A 319 3.10 -0.66 -12.02
C PRO A 319 3.27 0.50 -11.04
N MET A 320 3.45 0.17 -9.76
CA MET A 320 3.76 1.12 -8.69
C MET A 320 4.75 0.53 -7.66
N HIS A 321 5.02 1.27 -6.58
CA HIS A 321 5.87 0.81 -5.47
C HIS A 321 7.32 0.46 -5.85
N TYR A 322 7.88 1.15 -6.84
CA TYR A 322 9.28 0.97 -7.26
C TYR A 322 10.00 2.30 -7.44
N GLY A 323 11.33 2.27 -7.41
CA GLY A 323 12.21 3.39 -7.79
C GLY A 323 12.12 4.65 -6.91
N THR A 324 11.27 4.69 -5.89
CA THR A 324 11.04 5.88 -5.05
C THR A 324 11.74 5.77 -3.70
N PHE A 325 11.59 4.65 -3.00
CA PHE A 325 12.19 4.38 -1.69
C PHE A 325 13.09 3.15 -1.70
N ASP A 326 14.04 3.13 -0.77
CA ASP A 326 14.87 1.97 -0.45
C ASP A 326 14.16 1.14 0.63
N LEU A 327 13.51 0.04 0.21
CA LEU A 327 12.69 -0.82 1.09
C LEU A 327 13.18 -2.27 1.18
N SER A 328 14.04 -2.71 0.26
CA SER A 328 14.36 -4.11 -0.02
C SER A 328 15.74 -4.23 -0.68
N ASP A 329 16.20 -5.44 -1.00
CA ASP A 329 17.57 -5.64 -1.50
C ASP A 329 17.76 -5.33 -2.98
N GLU A 330 16.72 -5.33 -3.82
CA GLU A 330 16.90 -5.13 -5.26
C GLU A 330 17.35 -3.69 -5.62
N PRO A 331 18.10 -3.53 -6.72
CA PRO A 331 18.39 -2.22 -7.32
C PRO A 331 17.11 -1.47 -7.72
N PRO A 332 17.02 -0.15 -7.49
CA PRO A 332 15.80 0.63 -7.72
C PRO A 332 15.30 0.61 -9.18
N SER A 333 16.18 0.44 -10.17
CA SER A 333 15.79 0.37 -11.58
C SER A 333 15.39 -1.03 -12.06
N GLN A 334 15.72 -2.07 -11.29
CA GLN A 334 15.50 -3.46 -11.68
C GLN A 334 14.02 -3.85 -11.80
N PRO A 335 13.11 -3.43 -10.90
CA PRO A 335 11.70 -3.81 -10.97
C PRO A 335 11.05 -3.55 -12.33
N LEU A 336 11.16 -2.32 -12.85
CA LEU A 336 10.52 -1.95 -14.11
C LEU A 336 11.12 -2.71 -15.30
N ARG A 337 12.45 -2.91 -15.30
CA ARG A 337 13.13 -3.66 -16.37
C ARG A 337 12.60 -5.10 -16.41
N GLN A 338 12.57 -5.78 -15.27
CA GLN A 338 12.06 -7.13 -15.16
C GLN A 338 10.58 -7.21 -15.50
N LEU A 339 9.78 -6.21 -15.13
CA LEU A 339 8.37 -6.16 -15.54
C LEU A 339 8.23 -6.15 -17.06
N MET A 340 9.02 -5.32 -17.74
CA MET A 340 8.95 -5.22 -19.21
C MET A 340 9.42 -6.53 -19.88
N GLU A 341 10.42 -7.21 -19.32
CA GLU A 341 10.85 -8.53 -19.78
C GLU A 341 9.74 -9.60 -19.60
N GLU A 342 9.07 -9.62 -18.45
CA GLU A 342 7.95 -10.53 -18.21
C GLU A 342 6.72 -10.18 -19.06
N ALA A 343 6.46 -8.90 -19.30
CA ALA A 343 5.40 -8.43 -20.19
C ALA A 343 5.65 -8.87 -21.64
N GLU A 344 6.90 -8.81 -22.11
CA GLU A 344 7.28 -9.30 -23.43
C GLU A 344 7.08 -10.81 -23.56
N ARG A 345 7.53 -11.59 -22.56
CA ARG A 345 7.34 -13.06 -22.52
C ARG A 345 5.88 -13.47 -22.58
N ASN A 346 4.99 -12.67 -22.01
CA ASN A 346 3.55 -12.93 -21.97
C ASN A 346 2.75 -12.22 -23.08
N GLY A 347 3.40 -11.46 -23.96
CA GLY A 347 2.75 -10.76 -25.08
C GLY A 347 1.78 -9.66 -24.63
N ILE A 348 2.09 -8.95 -23.54
CA ILE A 348 1.25 -7.89 -22.96
C ILE A 348 1.95 -6.52 -22.88
N THR A 349 3.08 -6.34 -23.55
CA THR A 349 3.86 -5.09 -23.52
C THR A 349 3.02 -3.85 -23.85
N ASP A 350 2.10 -3.97 -24.80
CA ASP A 350 1.17 -2.92 -25.23
C ASP A 350 0.08 -2.60 -24.19
N LYS A 351 -0.08 -3.44 -23.16
CA LYS A 351 -1.01 -3.26 -22.05
C LYS A 351 -0.38 -2.66 -20.80
N VAL A 352 0.95 -2.61 -20.72
CA VAL A 352 1.66 -1.97 -19.61
C VAL A 352 1.62 -0.45 -19.80
N ARG A 353 1.27 0.27 -18.73
CA ARG A 353 1.25 1.73 -18.65
C ARG A 353 2.23 2.18 -17.57
N ALA A 354 3.52 1.99 -17.85
CA ALA A 354 4.58 2.50 -16.99
C ALA A 354 4.66 4.03 -17.10
N LEU A 355 4.61 4.73 -15.97
CA LEU A 355 4.61 6.19 -15.92
C LEU A 355 5.94 6.71 -15.37
N ALA A 356 6.29 7.93 -15.77
CA ALA A 356 7.24 8.74 -15.01
C ALA A 356 6.53 9.28 -13.75
N ILE A 357 7.29 9.72 -12.75
CA ILE A 357 6.71 10.48 -11.64
C ILE A 357 6.11 11.78 -12.21
N ASN A 358 4.90 12.13 -11.79
CA ASN A 358 4.03 13.16 -12.38
C ASN A 358 3.66 12.91 -13.85
N GLY A 359 3.89 11.70 -14.37
CA GLY A 359 3.32 11.22 -15.61
C GLY A 359 1.87 10.80 -15.40
N SER A 360 1.04 10.96 -16.43
CA SER A 360 -0.38 10.62 -16.37
C SER A 360 -0.86 9.88 -17.61
N ILE A 361 -2.00 9.20 -17.46
CA ILE A 361 -2.81 8.69 -18.55
C ILE A 361 -4.20 9.33 -18.50
N VAL A 362 -4.79 9.54 -19.67
CA VAL A 362 -6.19 9.93 -19.81
C VAL A 362 -7.05 8.66 -19.79
N ILE A 363 -8.17 8.72 -19.09
CA ILE A 363 -9.21 7.69 -19.14
C ILE A 363 -10.18 8.09 -20.26
N GLU A 364 -10.41 7.19 -21.21
CA GLU A 364 -11.26 7.42 -22.39
C GLU A 364 -12.75 7.18 -22.14
#